data_AF-A0A537HKA9-F1
#
_entry.id   AF-A0A537HKA9-F1
#
_cell.length_a   1.000
_cell.length_b   1.000
_cell.length_c   1.000
_cell.angle_alpha   90.00
_cell.angle_beta   90.00
_cell.angle_gamma   90.00
#
_symmetry.space_group_name_H-M   'P 1'
#
loop_
_entity.id
_entity.type
_entity.pdbx_description
1 polymer ?
#
loop_
_entity_poly.entity_id
_entity_poly.type
_entity_poly.pdbx_seq_one_letter_code
_entity_poly.pdbx_strand_id
1 'polypeptide(L)'
;MSVAVIYWLPQSTADGTSAAVPRVFYLAGSNSTSNAGLSFQFPSGNNTMTKDLTNSSSIFTMQNQLFDSITVTGPVVFSLWLSSNQTAKVTLGLTLAGGFNVTTGQIQETVTTTPALFDITYTPSINTLLFGSQVRFSVWADPPIGTKVTLHWGSRIRSSSVLMPLSGYAFVNSVAILDKLLRPAPNFDLQTSTGNNVVLIQASVVAAFGSADIQRVNLTIVGPNRVPVYNQSRNGNEAFPLTQFPPFSYNFQWAYPSNATEGVYQISIDLIDSQGRLASTFGGSSSFGLFKGGTPPFNFIPFVAIGGAAVVGGALYLGTKRRSKRYLTPFEHFNSLTGGELSGGTMTVEGNTGSGKTLLSEQLMYEDLRKGRPCIFVATGDFPTNIRSNMKSMGLDVTGYEQSGLLSFVDAYSSEAGQESREKFFTSSLGDLTALGIKITSSLPLDKAKGASLYLDSLVPLASKVKAESIISFVQSVGARMRGIGGKAVFILGPSMEVGVQRQLEDTADCVVQMEAFEERGVRRRRLRIAKFRARRHQEGWNVFAIEDGKGIIFYSKKPKT
;
A
#
# COMPACT_ATOMS: atom_id res chain seq x y z
N MET A 1 -7.11 -27.65 1.55
CA MET A 1 -8.18 -26.67 1.85
C MET A 1 -7.61 -25.66 2.82
N SER A 2 -7.09 -24.55 2.32
CA SER A 2 -6.47 -23.50 3.16
C SER A 2 -6.72 -22.16 2.48
N VAL A 3 -7.49 -21.32 3.17
CA VAL A 3 -7.92 -19.98 2.78
C VAL A 3 -6.76 -19.03 3.06
N ALA A 4 -6.19 -18.40 2.02
CA ALA A 4 -5.17 -17.37 2.18
C ALA A 4 -5.80 -16.00 1.97
N VAL A 5 -5.84 -15.21 3.04
CA VAL A 5 -6.31 -13.84 3.14
C VAL A 5 -5.22 -12.90 2.60
N ILE A 6 -5.49 -12.17 1.51
CA ILE A 6 -4.57 -11.17 0.94
C ILE A 6 -4.98 -9.78 1.44
N TYR A 7 -4.09 -9.15 2.21
CA TYR A 7 -4.16 -7.75 2.64
C TYR A 7 -3.95 -6.82 1.44
N TRP A 8 -4.89 -5.90 1.20
CA TRP A 8 -4.77 -4.81 0.21
C TRP A 8 -4.31 -3.52 0.92
N LEU A 9 -3.24 -2.91 0.43
CA LEU A 9 -2.87 -1.51 0.72
C LEU A 9 -3.82 -0.57 -0.04
N PRO A 10 -4.34 0.51 0.58
CA PRO A 10 -5.25 1.43 -0.09
C PRO A 10 -4.53 2.23 -1.19
N GLN A 11 -5.12 2.26 -2.39
CA GLN A 11 -4.80 3.28 -3.39
C GLN A 11 -5.37 4.62 -2.90
N SER A 12 -4.46 5.55 -2.59
CA SER A 12 -4.77 6.96 -2.44
C SER A 12 -5.44 7.47 -3.71
N THR A 13 -6.67 7.96 -3.60
CA THR A 13 -7.25 8.87 -4.60
C THR A 13 -6.41 10.14 -4.64
N ALA A 14 -6.22 10.70 -5.83
CA ALA A 14 -5.66 12.04 -6.02
C ALA A 14 -6.33 13.02 -5.04
N ASP A 15 -5.51 13.71 -4.24
CA ASP A 15 -5.83 14.59 -3.11
C ASP A 15 -6.46 13.98 -1.83
N GLY A 16 -6.27 12.69 -1.57
CA GLY A 16 -6.81 12.01 -0.38
C GLY A 16 -5.86 11.89 0.83
N THR A 17 -5.42 12.99 1.45
CA THR A 17 -5.06 12.91 2.88
C THR A 17 -6.36 12.68 3.64
N SER A 18 -6.63 11.48 4.18
CA SER A 18 -7.69 11.38 5.19
C SER A 18 -7.28 12.36 6.30
N ALA A 19 -8.10 13.38 6.56
CA ALA A 19 -7.79 14.38 7.57
C ALA A 19 -7.42 13.66 8.88
N ALA A 20 -6.39 14.17 9.56
CA ALA A 20 -5.99 13.63 10.85
C ALA A 20 -7.17 13.71 11.82
N VAL A 21 -7.69 12.55 12.24
CA VAL A 21 -8.75 12.50 13.24
C VAL A 21 -8.07 12.27 14.59
N PRO A 22 -8.19 13.21 15.56
CA PRO A 22 -7.70 12.95 16.90
C PRO A 22 -8.50 11.78 17.48
N ARG A 23 -7.83 10.81 18.10
CA ARG A 23 -8.43 9.65 18.76
C ARG A 23 -7.95 9.60 20.20
N VAL A 24 -8.87 9.42 21.13
CA VAL A 24 -8.55 9.40 22.57
C VAL A 24 -8.61 7.96 23.07
N PHE A 25 -7.53 7.50 23.68
CA PHE A 25 -7.41 6.19 24.29
C PHE A 25 -7.38 6.37 25.80
N TYR A 26 -8.44 5.97 26.48
CA TYR A 26 -8.53 6.02 27.94
C TYR A 26 -7.79 4.83 28.54
N LEU A 27 -7.00 5.11 29.57
CA LEU A 27 -6.38 4.07 30.40
C LEU A 27 -7.50 3.38 31.18
N ALA A 28 -7.57 2.05 31.06
CA ALA A 28 -8.61 1.21 31.65
C ALA A 28 -8.01 -0.06 32.27
N GLY A 29 -8.81 -0.84 32.99
CA GLY A 29 -8.39 -2.13 33.58
C GLY A 29 -8.26 -2.11 35.10
N SER A 30 -7.80 -3.25 35.66
CA SER A 30 -7.73 -3.49 37.12
C SER A 30 -6.33 -3.22 37.70
N ASN A 31 -6.20 -3.11 39.02
CA ASN A 31 -4.92 -2.91 39.74
C ASN A 31 -3.95 -4.11 39.63
N SER A 32 -4.27 -5.12 38.81
CA SER A 32 -3.37 -6.25 38.57
C SER A 32 -2.28 -5.86 37.58
N THR A 33 -1.04 -6.16 37.94
CA THR A 33 0.17 -5.72 37.23
C THR A 33 0.35 -6.30 35.83
N SER A 34 -0.52 -7.23 35.38
CA SER A 34 -0.37 -7.91 34.10
C SER A 34 -1.31 -7.45 32.98
N ASN A 35 -2.43 -6.75 33.25
CA ASN A 35 -3.46 -6.50 32.22
C ASN A 35 -4.17 -5.12 32.36
N ALA A 36 -3.40 -4.03 32.42
CA ALA A 36 -3.98 -2.70 32.20
C ALA A 36 -4.22 -2.49 30.70
N GLY A 37 -5.42 -2.03 30.36
CA GLY A 37 -5.93 -1.96 29.00
C GLY A 37 -6.09 -0.54 28.47
N LEU A 38 -6.34 -0.44 27.17
CA LEU A 38 -6.77 0.80 26.51
C LEU A 38 -8.21 0.66 26.04
N SER A 39 -8.97 1.74 26.18
CA SER A 39 -10.39 1.79 25.79
C SER A 39 -10.68 3.06 25.00
N PHE A 40 -11.58 2.95 24.02
CA PHE A 40 -12.13 4.12 23.32
C PHE A 40 -13.23 4.83 24.12
N GLN A 41 -13.82 4.13 25.10
CA GLN A 41 -14.93 4.64 25.89
C GLN A 41 -14.42 5.41 27.11
N PHE A 42 -15.05 6.55 27.36
CA PHE A 42 -14.81 7.32 28.58
C PHE A 42 -15.16 6.47 29.83
N PRO A 43 -14.36 6.51 30.91
CA PRO A 43 -14.63 5.73 32.10
C PRO A 43 -16.02 6.01 32.68
N SER A 44 -16.80 4.97 32.96
CA SER A 44 -18.19 5.08 33.44
C SER A 44 -18.33 5.07 34.96
N GLY A 45 -17.31 4.62 35.71
CA GLY A 45 -17.32 4.50 37.16
C GLY A 45 -16.62 5.65 37.90
N ASN A 46 -16.80 5.71 39.22
CA ASN A 46 -16.14 6.69 40.10
C ASN A 46 -14.88 6.12 40.79
N ASN A 47 -14.65 4.81 40.67
CA ASN A 47 -13.49 4.16 41.28
C ASN A 47 -12.22 4.56 40.54
N THR A 48 -11.31 5.22 41.27
CA THR A 48 -10.00 5.61 40.74
C THR A 48 -9.01 4.49 41.01
N MET A 49 -8.39 4.00 39.94
CA MET A 49 -7.30 3.03 39.99
C MET A 49 -5.98 3.76 40.18
N THR A 50 -5.05 3.16 40.91
CA THR A 50 -3.77 3.78 41.22
C THR A 50 -2.61 2.80 41.07
N LYS A 51 -1.45 3.31 40.62
CA LYS A 51 -0.21 2.55 40.54
C LYS A 51 1.01 3.42 40.81
N ASP A 52 1.93 2.88 41.59
CA ASP A 52 3.23 3.48 41.86
C ASP A 52 4.15 3.32 40.62
N LEU A 53 4.67 4.45 40.14
CA LEU A 53 5.55 4.54 38.97
C LEU A 53 7.04 4.56 39.33
N THR A 54 7.41 4.70 40.61
CA THR A 54 8.81 4.95 41.03
C THR A 54 9.76 3.77 40.75
N ASN A 55 9.26 2.53 40.71
CA ASN A 55 10.09 1.33 40.57
C ASN A 55 9.68 0.41 39.40
N SER A 56 8.59 0.73 38.70
CA SER A 56 8.10 -0.12 37.61
C SER A 56 7.29 0.68 36.61
N SER A 57 7.52 0.42 35.32
CA SER A 57 6.69 1.01 34.27
C SER A 57 5.27 0.44 34.29
N SER A 58 4.30 1.30 33.99
CA SER A 58 2.92 0.91 33.75
C SER A 58 2.65 0.77 32.27
N ILE A 59 2.38 -0.45 31.83
CA ILE A 59 2.11 -0.77 30.42
C ILE A 59 0.60 -0.97 30.26
N PHE A 60 0.02 -0.21 29.32
CA PHE A 60 -1.37 -0.28 28.91
C PHE A 60 -1.43 -0.77 27.48
N THR A 61 -2.15 -1.86 27.23
CA THR A 61 -2.19 -2.52 25.91
C THR A 61 -3.59 -2.52 25.33
N MET A 62 -3.70 -2.27 24.03
CA MET A 62 -4.94 -2.45 23.31
C MET A 62 -5.28 -3.95 23.22
N GLN A 63 -6.53 -4.32 23.50
CA GLN A 63 -6.92 -5.74 23.57
C GLN A 63 -6.71 -6.48 22.24
N ASN A 64 -7.01 -5.81 21.13
CA ASN A 64 -6.87 -6.39 19.78
C ASN A 64 -5.60 -5.89 19.10
N GLN A 65 -5.01 -6.76 18.27
CA GLN A 65 -4.00 -6.37 17.29
C GLN A 65 -4.63 -5.51 16.18
N LEU A 66 -3.79 -4.67 15.56
CA LEU A 66 -4.20 -3.87 14.41
C LEU A 66 -4.51 -4.76 13.20
N PHE A 67 -5.69 -4.59 12.62
CA PHE A 67 -6.11 -5.27 11.40
C PHE A 67 -5.66 -4.59 10.11
N ASP A 68 -5.13 -3.37 10.21
CA ASP A 68 -4.47 -2.64 9.12
C ASP A 68 -3.41 -1.69 9.69
N SER A 69 -2.48 -1.23 8.86
CA SER A 69 -1.51 -0.21 9.25
C SER A 69 -2.17 1.17 9.43
N ILE A 70 -1.74 1.93 10.44
CA ILE A 70 -2.25 3.28 10.73
C ILE A 70 -1.11 4.27 10.82
N THR A 71 -1.39 5.53 10.47
CA THR A 71 -0.39 6.59 10.54
C THR A 71 -0.76 7.63 11.60
N VAL A 72 0.18 7.93 12.50
CA VAL A 72 0.14 9.03 13.46
C VAL A 72 0.65 10.28 12.77
N THR A 73 -0.22 11.25 12.55
CA THR A 73 0.05 12.41 11.67
C THR A 73 0.51 13.66 12.40
N GLY A 74 0.61 13.61 13.72
CA GLY A 74 0.95 14.76 14.56
C GLY A 74 1.37 14.36 15.98
N PRO A 75 1.52 15.34 16.87
CA PRO A 75 1.95 15.07 18.23
C PRO A 75 0.91 14.26 19.02
N VAL A 76 1.40 13.30 19.78
CA VAL A 76 0.62 12.50 20.72
C VAL A 76 0.63 13.21 22.06
N VAL A 77 -0.55 13.39 22.67
CA VAL A 77 -0.70 14.06 23.97
C VAL A 77 -1.12 13.03 25.00
N PHE A 78 -0.33 12.89 26.06
CA PHE A 78 -0.64 12.05 27.22
C PHE A 78 -1.17 12.94 28.33
N SER A 79 -2.44 12.78 28.66
CA SER A 79 -3.12 13.49 29.74
C SER A 79 -3.17 12.56 30.96
N LEU A 80 -2.27 12.75 31.91
CA LEU A 80 -2.05 11.83 33.04
C LEU A 80 -2.37 12.50 34.38
N TRP A 81 -3.20 11.85 35.19
CA TRP A 81 -3.42 12.25 36.58
C TRP A 81 -2.33 11.68 37.48
N LEU A 82 -1.50 12.55 38.05
CA LEU A 82 -0.37 12.16 38.89
C LEU A 82 -0.46 12.81 40.26
N SER A 83 0.03 12.10 41.28
CA SER A 83 0.29 12.67 42.61
C SER A 83 1.58 12.11 43.19
N SER A 84 2.17 12.84 44.13
CA SER A 84 3.38 12.41 44.83
C SER A 84 3.15 12.34 46.34
N ASN A 85 4.00 11.62 47.08
CA ASN A 85 4.02 11.72 48.55
C ASN A 85 4.60 13.04 49.05
N GLN A 86 5.42 13.71 48.23
CA GLN A 86 6.02 15.02 48.49
C GLN A 86 6.18 15.81 47.18
N THR A 87 6.10 17.13 47.22
CA THR A 87 6.30 17.95 46.02
C THR A 87 7.74 17.82 45.52
N ALA A 88 7.93 17.29 44.33
CA ALA A 88 9.25 17.03 43.75
C ALA A 88 9.25 17.20 42.23
N LYS A 89 10.41 17.55 41.68
CA LYS A 89 10.66 17.46 40.24
C LYS A 89 10.92 16.00 39.85
N VAL A 90 10.18 15.50 38.87
CA VAL A 90 10.16 14.10 38.45
C VAL A 90 10.39 14.05 36.94
N THR A 91 11.25 13.14 36.48
CA THR A 91 11.36 12.82 35.06
C THR A 91 10.29 11.78 34.72
N LEU A 92 9.38 12.12 33.81
CA LEU A 92 8.33 11.23 33.32
C LEU A 92 8.70 10.75 31.92
N GLY A 93 8.68 9.44 31.71
CA GLY A 93 8.93 8.84 30.41
C GLY A 93 7.73 8.09 29.87
N LEU A 94 7.52 8.22 28.57
CA LEU A 94 6.38 7.68 27.84
C LEU A 94 6.87 6.90 26.64
N THR A 95 6.36 5.70 26.43
CA THR A 95 6.70 4.89 25.25
C THR A 95 5.45 4.45 24.54
N LEU A 96 5.33 4.80 23.25
CA LEU A 96 4.37 4.21 22.34
C LEU A 96 5.07 3.09 21.56
N ALA A 97 4.48 1.90 21.55
CA ALA A 97 4.95 0.77 20.76
C ALA A 97 3.83 0.19 19.88
N GLY A 98 4.17 -0.11 18.63
CA GLY A 98 3.34 -0.84 17.67
C GLY A 98 4.21 -1.74 16.80
N GLY A 99 4.51 -2.94 17.30
CA GLY A 99 5.42 -3.88 16.65
C GLY A 99 6.87 -3.54 16.99
N PHE A 100 7.74 -3.46 15.98
CA PHE A 100 9.14 -3.03 16.17
C PHE A 100 9.29 -1.50 16.26
N ASN A 101 8.23 -0.75 15.99
CA ASN A 101 8.24 0.71 16.08
C ASN A 101 7.98 1.11 17.53
N VAL A 102 9.03 1.64 18.16
CA VAL A 102 9.03 2.12 19.54
C VAL A 102 9.48 3.55 19.55
N THR A 103 8.66 4.44 20.10
CA THR A 103 8.97 5.86 20.23
C THR A 103 8.87 6.26 21.70
N THR A 104 9.94 6.80 22.25
CA THR A 104 10.03 7.20 23.67
C THR A 104 10.22 8.70 23.79
N GLY A 105 9.43 9.34 24.66
CA GLY A 105 9.56 10.73 25.06
C GLY A 105 9.83 10.84 26.56
N GLN A 106 10.52 11.91 26.98
CA GLN A 106 10.74 12.23 28.39
C GLN A 106 10.51 13.72 28.64
N ILE A 107 9.96 14.05 29.80
CA ILE A 107 9.77 15.44 30.27
C ILE A 107 10.05 15.51 31.77
N GLN A 108 10.49 16.68 32.25
CA GLN A 108 10.59 16.94 33.68
C GLN A 108 9.41 17.79 34.14
N GLU A 109 8.68 17.30 35.13
CA GLU A 109 7.51 17.97 35.69
C GLU A 109 7.57 18.05 37.21
N THR A 110 6.92 19.05 37.81
CA THR A 110 6.83 19.15 39.27
C THR A 110 5.52 18.52 39.74
N VAL A 111 5.61 17.33 40.35
CA VAL A 111 4.43 16.60 40.83
C VAL A 111 4.16 16.95 42.28
N THR A 112 2.94 17.40 42.57
CA THR A 112 2.49 17.82 43.90
C THR A 112 1.86 16.67 44.70
N THR A 113 1.61 16.91 45.99
CA THR A 113 0.89 15.97 46.86
C THR A 113 -0.58 15.83 46.52
N THR A 114 -1.20 16.88 45.98
CA THR A 114 -2.56 16.83 45.45
C THR A 114 -2.55 16.27 44.03
N PRO A 115 -3.41 15.27 43.71
CA PRO A 115 -3.55 14.77 42.35
C PRO A 115 -3.92 15.88 41.36
N ALA A 116 -3.14 16.00 40.29
CA ALA A 116 -3.33 16.98 39.23
C ALA A 116 -3.17 16.34 37.85
N LEU A 117 -3.74 16.98 36.83
CA LEU A 117 -3.63 16.55 35.44
C LEU A 117 -2.38 17.17 34.81
N PHE A 118 -1.58 16.34 34.14
CA PHE A 118 -0.40 16.73 33.40
C PHE A 118 -0.56 16.33 31.93
N ASP A 119 -0.43 17.30 31.02
CA ASP A 119 -0.50 17.07 29.58
C ASP A 119 0.91 17.06 28.99
N ILE A 120 1.35 15.88 28.54
CA ILE A 120 2.69 15.66 28.01
C ILE A 120 2.58 15.44 26.51
N THR A 121 3.13 16.37 25.74
CA THR A 121 3.08 16.31 24.27
C THR A 121 4.38 15.72 23.72
N TYR A 122 4.25 14.75 22.81
CA TYR A 122 5.37 14.05 22.21
C TYR A 122 5.17 13.84 20.72
N THR A 123 6.18 14.15 19.92
CA THR A 123 6.17 13.87 18.48
C THR A 123 6.92 12.57 18.20
N PRO A 124 6.24 11.51 17.72
CA PRO A 124 6.90 10.26 17.42
C PRO A 124 7.93 10.42 16.29
N SER A 125 9.07 9.74 16.39
CA SER A 125 10.08 9.67 15.32
C SER A 125 9.66 8.73 14.18
N ILE A 126 8.81 7.75 14.49
CA ILE A 126 8.21 6.82 13.54
C ILE A 126 6.70 6.95 13.62
N ASN A 127 6.10 7.29 12.49
CA ASN A 127 4.71 7.70 12.43
C ASN A 127 3.76 6.58 11.99
N THR A 128 4.24 5.38 11.70
CA THR A 128 3.38 4.28 11.21
C THR A 128 3.36 3.13 12.21
N LEU A 129 2.16 2.68 12.59
CA LEU A 129 1.95 1.48 13.39
C LEU A 129 1.53 0.35 12.44
N LEU A 130 2.25 -0.78 12.50
CA LEU A 130 2.14 -1.83 11.49
C LEU A 130 0.92 -2.73 11.70
N PHE A 131 0.42 -3.29 10.60
CA PHE A 131 -0.54 -4.38 10.62
C PHE A 131 -0.05 -5.54 11.51
N GLY A 132 -0.96 -6.14 12.29
CA GLY A 132 -0.69 -7.24 13.20
C GLY A 132 -0.03 -6.85 14.52
N SER A 133 0.31 -5.57 14.71
CA SER A 133 0.92 -5.11 15.95
C SER A 133 -0.10 -4.80 17.05
N GLN A 134 0.31 -4.94 18.32
CA GLN A 134 -0.46 -4.43 19.45
C GLN A 134 0.00 -3.03 19.80
N VAL A 135 -0.94 -2.10 19.93
CA VAL A 135 -0.67 -0.74 20.42
C VAL A 135 -0.46 -0.80 21.94
N ARG A 136 0.70 -0.34 22.39
CA ARG A 136 1.07 -0.30 23.82
C ARG A 136 1.54 1.09 24.22
N PHE A 137 1.09 1.54 25.37
CA PHE A 137 1.59 2.74 26.04
C PHE A 137 2.27 2.36 27.35
N SER A 138 3.53 2.76 27.53
CA SER A 138 4.25 2.60 28.78
C SER A 138 4.48 3.96 29.44
N VAL A 139 4.22 4.06 30.73
CA VAL A 139 4.47 5.25 31.56
C VAL A 139 5.41 4.87 32.70
N TRP A 140 6.47 5.63 32.91
CA TRP A 140 7.37 5.46 34.05
C TRP A 140 7.79 6.82 34.61
N ALA A 141 8.23 6.82 35.87
CA ALA A 141 8.70 8.00 36.57
C ALA A 141 10.05 7.72 37.22
N ASP A 142 10.97 8.67 37.14
CA ASP A 142 12.25 8.67 37.84
C ASP A 142 12.30 9.88 38.79
N PRO A 143 11.85 9.71 40.05
CA PRO A 143 11.80 10.78 41.02
C PRO A 143 13.00 10.73 42.00
N PRO A 144 13.28 11.81 42.74
CA PRO A 144 14.32 11.84 43.76
C PRO A 144 14.12 10.79 44.86
N ILE A 145 15.21 10.34 45.49
CA ILE A 145 15.19 9.33 46.55
C ILE A 145 14.15 9.67 47.63
N GLY A 146 13.33 8.67 48.00
CA GLY A 146 12.26 8.82 48.99
C GLY A 146 10.93 9.36 48.44
N THR A 147 10.87 9.69 47.14
CA THR A 147 9.66 10.19 46.48
C THR A 147 8.89 9.05 45.81
N LYS A 148 7.57 8.98 46.04
CA LYS A 148 6.65 8.02 45.41
C LYS A 148 5.71 8.73 44.46
N VAL A 149 5.69 8.34 43.19
CA VAL A 149 4.84 8.94 42.17
C VAL A 149 3.72 7.97 41.82
N THR A 150 2.48 8.40 42.00
CA THR A 150 1.28 7.59 41.78
C THR A 150 0.53 8.08 40.55
N LEU A 151 0.29 7.18 39.60
CA LEU A 151 -0.61 7.38 38.47
C LEU A 151 -2.04 7.03 38.87
N HIS A 152 -3.01 7.86 38.47
CA HIS A 152 -4.44 7.67 38.71
C HIS A 152 -5.18 7.50 37.37
N TRP A 153 -6.09 6.54 37.25
CA TRP A 153 -6.92 6.37 36.04
C TRP A 153 -8.25 5.67 36.32
N GLY A 154 -9.07 5.47 35.29
CA GLY A 154 -10.25 4.61 35.35
C GLY A 154 -11.51 5.20 35.99
N SER A 155 -11.46 6.44 36.50
CA SER A 155 -12.64 7.15 37.01
C SER A 155 -13.06 8.32 36.14
N ARG A 156 -14.31 8.76 36.28
CA ARG A 156 -14.84 9.98 35.62
C ARG A 156 -14.09 11.25 36.03
N ILE A 157 -13.63 11.32 37.27
CA ILE A 157 -12.99 12.51 37.86
C ILE A 157 -11.49 12.51 37.57
N ARG A 158 -10.86 11.33 37.52
CA ARG A 158 -9.44 11.13 37.27
C ARG A 158 -9.24 10.16 36.12
N SER A 159 -9.55 10.65 34.92
CA SER A 159 -9.38 9.90 33.68
C SER A 159 -8.04 10.25 33.06
N SER A 160 -7.10 9.29 33.09
CA SER A 160 -5.88 9.40 32.30
C SER A 160 -6.13 8.88 30.88
N SER A 161 -5.61 9.57 29.87
CA SER A 161 -5.85 9.24 28.46
C SER A 161 -4.68 9.63 27.56
N VAL A 162 -4.69 9.09 26.35
CA VAL A 162 -3.74 9.41 25.29
C VAL A 162 -4.49 9.88 24.07
N LEU A 163 -4.26 11.10 23.61
CA LEU A 163 -4.78 11.65 22.38
C LEU A 163 -3.77 11.46 21.26
N MET A 164 -4.19 10.80 20.18
CA MET A 164 -3.35 10.49 19.03
C MET A 164 -4.06 10.96 17.74
N PRO A 165 -3.48 11.89 16.97
CA PRO A 165 -3.97 12.23 15.64
C PRO A 165 -3.66 11.09 14.67
N LEU A 166 -4.70 10.44 14.15
CA LEU A 166 -4.60 9.27 13.28
C LEU A 166 -5.14 9.54 11.89
N SER A 167 -4.51 8.95 10.88
CA SER A 167 -5.00 8.88 9.51
C SER A 167 -5.03 7.44 9.01
N GLY A 168 -5.96 7.16 8.08
CA GLY A 168 -6.09 5.84 7.45
C GLY A 168 -6.61 4.71 8.34
N TYR A 169 -7.06 4.99 9.57
CA TYR A 169 -7.49 3.93 10.50
C TYR A 169 -8.87 3.34 10.19
N ALA A 170 -9.72 4.05 9.43
CA ALA A 170 -10.99 3.51 8.94
C ALA A 170 -11.40 4.17 7.61
N PHE A 171 -11.69 3.35 6.60
CA PHE A 171 -12.09 3.83 5.27
C PHE A 171 -12.97 2.82 4.53
N VAL A 172 -13.76 3.33 3.59
CA VAL A 172 -14.55 2.50 2.67
C VAL A 172 -13.65 2.06 1.53
N ASN A 173 -13.39 0.76 1.43
CA ASN A 173 -12.56 0.16 0.38
C ASN A 173 -13.31 0.08 -0.97
N SER A 174 -14.59 -0.32 -0.94
CA SER A 174 -15.41 -0.41 -2.15
C SER A 174 -16.91 -0.36 -1.84
N VAL A 175 -17.72 0.09 -2.81
CA VAL A 175 -19.18 0.09 -2.73
C VAL A 175 -19.75 -0.63 -3.95
N ALA A 176 -20.62 -1.62 -3.73
CA ALA A 176 -21.36 -2.33 -4.77
C ALA A 176 -22.84 -1.93 -4.73
N ILE A 177 -23.44 -1.71 -5.91
CA ILE A 177 -24.87 -1.42 -6.06
C ILE A 177 -25.52 -2.61 -6.74
N LEU A 178 -26.49 -3.22 -6.06
CA LEU A 178 -27.06 -4.51 -6.40
C LEU A 178 -28.58 -4.41 -6.54
N ASP A 179 -29.15 -5.25 -7.40
CA ASP A 179 -30.59 -5.52 -7.42
C ASP A 179 -31.01 -6.43 -6.25
N LYS A 180 -32.33 -6.64 -6.10
CA LYS A 180 -32.90 -7.55 -5.10
C LYS A 180 -32.36 -8.98 -5.17
N LEU A 181 -31.83 -9.41 -6.32
CA LEU A 181 -31.23 -10.73 -6.53
C LEU A 181 -29.70 -10.72 -6.30
N LEU A 182 -29.17 -9.66 -5.66
CA LEU A 182 -27.74 -9.46 -5.36
C LEU A 182 -26.86 -9.37 -6.62
N ARG A 183 -27.43 -8.98 -7.76
CA ARG A 183 -26.66 -8.81 -9.01
C ARG A 183 -26.28 -7.34 -9.19
N PRO A 184 -25.03 -7.04 -9.62
CA PRO A 184 -24.63 -5.67 -9.89
C PRO A 184 -25.55 -4.99 -10.92
N ALA A 185 -26.18 -3.90 -10.52
CA ALA A 185 -27.17 -3.18 -11.32
C ALA A 185 -26.87 -1.68 -11.31
N PRO A 186 -26.45 -1.09 -12.45
CA PRO A 186 -26.23 0.35 -12.52
C PRO A 186 -27.55 1.13 -12.61
N ASN A 187 -28.60 0.52 -13.16
CA ASN A 187 -29.88 1.17 -13.45
C ASN A 187 -31.04 0.34 -12.92
N PHE A 188 -32.09 1.03 -12.49
CA PHE A 188 -33.29 0.47 -11.89
C PHE A 188 -34.52 1.03 -12.58
N ASP A 189 -35.49 0.15 -12.87
CA ASP A 189 -36.74 0.54 -13.52
C ASP A 189 -37.75 1.04 -12.48
N LEU A 190 -38.31 2.23 -12.71
CA LEU A 190 -39.36 2.86 -11.91
C LEU A 190 -40.72 2.20 -12.12
N GLN A 191 -40.93 1.49 -13.23
CA GLN A 191 -42.18 0.77 -13.52
C GLN A 191 -42.20 -0.65 -12.94
N THR A 192 -41.18 -1.04 -12.19
CA THR A 192 -41.12 -2.37 -11.55
C THR A 192 -42.23 -2.56 -10.51
N SER A 193 -42.73 -3.78 -10.37
CA SER A 193 -43.76 -4.14 -9.40
C SER A 193 -43.31 -3.92 -7.96
N THR A 194 -44.25 -3.57 -7.07
CA THR A 194 -44.01 -3.42 -5.63
C THR A 194 -43.29 -4.64 -5.06
N GLY A 195 -42.16 -4.40 -4.39
CA GLY A 195 -41.30 -5.44 -3.84
C GLY A 195 -40.09 -5.79 -4.71
N ASN A 196 -40.00 -5.31 -5.96
CA ASN A 196 -38.79 -5.37 -6.79
C ASN A 196 -38.12 -3.98 -6.97
N ASN A 197 -38.72 -2.93 -6.40
CA ASN A 197 -38.25 -1.55 -6.39
C ASN A 197 -37.20 -1.29 -5.30
N VAL A 198 -36.16 -2.12 -5.26
CA VAL A 198 -35.16 -2.10 -4.20
C VAL A 198 -33.75 -1.98 -4.79
N VAL A 199 -33.01 -1.02 -4.26
CA VAL A 199 -31.57 -0.85 -4.47
C VAL A 199 -30.85 -1.34 -3.21
N LEU A 200 -29.99 -2.33 -3.37
CA LEU A 200 -29.11 -2.81 -2.30
C LEU A 200 -27.73 -2.19 -2.49
N ILE A 201 -27.18 -1.63 -1.41
CA ILE A 201 -25.86 -0.98 -1.41
C ILE A 201 -25.00 -1.71 -0.41
N GLN A 202 -23.93 -2.34 -0.88
CA GLN A 202 -22.99 -3.06 -0.05
C GLN A 202 -21.68 -2.29 0.02
N ALA A 203 -21.31 -1.85 1.22
CA ALA A 203 -20.06 -1.16 1.49
C ALA A 203 -19.06 -2.10 2.18
N SER A 204 -17.86 -2.20 1.62
CA SER A 204 -16.73 -2.90 2.24
C SER A 204 -15.87 -1.89 2.98
N VAL A 205 -15.82 -2.01 4.30
CA VAL A 205 -15.12 -1.08 5.19
C VAL A 205 -13.90 -1.75 5.79
N VAL A 206 -12.76 -1.07 5.78
CA VAL A 206 -11.56 -1.48 6.50
C VAL A 206 -11.46 -0.61 7.76
N ALA A 207 -11.28 -1.24 8.92
CA ALA A 207 -11.10 -0.55 10.20
C ALA A 207 -9.97 -1.22 10.97
N ALA A 208 -8.89 -0.48 11.21
CA ALA A 208 -7.65 -0.98 11.79
C ALA A 208 -7.82 -1.47 13.23
N PHE A 209 -8.72 -0.86 14.01
CA PHE A 209 -9.04 -1.29 15.38
C PHE A 209 -10.15 -2.36 15.45
N GLY A 210 -10.60 -2.84 14.29
CA GLY A 210 -11.70 -3.80 14.16
C GLY A 210 -13.06 -3.11 14.07
N SER A 211 -14.10 -3.90 13.83
CA SER A 211 -15.45 -3.37 13.60
C SER A 211 -16.11 -2.78 14.85
N ALA A 212 -15.68 -3.19 16.05
CA ALA A 212 -16.14 -2.62 17.31
C ALA A 212 -15.76 -1.14 17.48
N ASP A 213 -14.75 -0.67 16.73
CA ASP A 213 -14.39 0.75 16.71
C ASP A 213 -15.29 1.59 15.79
N ILE A 214 -16.11 0.95 14.94
CA ILE A 214 -17.06 1.66 14.07
C ILE A 214 -18.40 1.69 14.78
N GLN A 215 -18.82 2.88 15.23
CA GLN A 215 -20.11 3.05 15.88
C GLN A 215 -21.26 2.93 14.89
N ARG A 216 -21.13 3.64 13.76
CA ARG A 216 -22.19 3.78 12.74
C ARG A 216 -21.56 3.95 11.36
N VAL A 217 -22.26 3.44 10.36
CA VAL A 217 -21.95 3.66 8.94
C VAL A 217 -23.20 4.26 8.33
N ASN A 218 -23.15 5.55 8.00
CA ASN A 218 -24.31 6.28 7.49
C ASN A 218 -24.28 6.32 5.97
N LEU A 219 -25.33 5.82 5.34
CA LEU A 219 -25.58 6.00 3.92
C LEU A 219 -26.42 7.25 3.68
N THR A 220 -25.97 8.12 2.77
CA THR A 220 -26.74 9.23 2.22
C THR A 220 -26.91 9.03 0.72
N ILE A 221 -28.17 9.07 0.25
CA ILE A 221 -28.50 9.03 -1.18
C ILE A 221 -29.03 10.41 -1.57
N VAL A 222 -28.41 11.01 -2.58
CA VAL A 222 -28.78 12.33 -3.11
C VAL A 222 -29.36 12.16 -4.49
N GLY A 223 -30.60 12.63 -4.70
CA GLY A 223 -31.25 12.56 -6.00
C GLY A 223 -30.76 13.62 -7.00
N PRO A 224 -31.28 13.59 -8.24
CA PRO A 224 -30.85 14.47 -9.34
C PRO A 224 -30.91 15.97 -9.01
N ASN A 225 -31.86 16.38 -8.16
CA ASN A 225 -32.05 17.78 -7.77
C ASN A 225 -31.12 18.23 -6.63
N ARG A 226 -30.09 17.44 -6.29
CA ARG A 226 -29.21 17.61 -5.13
C ARG A 226 -29.94 17.63 -3.78
N VAL A 227 -31.16 17.11 -3.76
CA VAL A 227 -31.94 16.95 -2.53
C VAL A 227 -31.70 15.54 -2.01
N PRO A 228 -31.26 15.37 -0.74
CA PRO A 228 -31.18 14.07 -0.11
C PRO A 228 -32.55 13.39 -0.11
N VAL A 229 -32.58 12.09 -0.39
CA VAL A 229 -33.83 11.33 -0.37
C VAL A 229 -34.29 11.19 1.09
N TYR A 230 -35.15 12.10 1.53
CA TYR A 230 -35.73 12.08 2.88
C TYR A 230 -36.98 11.18 2.89
N ASN A 231 -36.76 9.89 3.10
CA ASN A 231 -37.70 9.08 3.88
C ASN A 231 -37.02 7.79 4.34
N GLN A 232 -37.15 7.51 5.64
CA GLN A 232 -36.50 6.45 6.46
C GLN A 232 -35.24 6.85 7.26
N SER A 233 -34.82 8.12 7.24
CA SER A 233 -33.64 8.62 8.00
C SER A 233 -33.82 8.72 9.53
N ARG A 234 -34.71 7.95 10.15
CA ARG A 234 -34.79 7.84 11.62
C ARG A 234 -34.79 6.43 12.19
N ASN A 235 -34.89 5.38 11.36
CA ASN A 235 -34.66 4.00 11.78
C ASN A 235 -33.89 3.27 10.68
N GLY A 236 -32.58 3.09 10.86
CA GLY A 236 -31.82 2.04 10.18
C GLY A 236 -31.09 2.38 8.88
N ASN A 237 -30.46 3.55 8.76
CA ASN A 237 -29.31 3.72 7.83
C ASN A 237 -27.99 3.26 8.47
N GLU A 238 -28.07 2.54 9.60
CA GLU A 238 -26.93 1.98 10.31
C GLU A 238 -26.91 0.49 9.98
N ALA A 239 -25.89 0.06 9.25
CA ALA A 239 -25.65 -1.35 9.02
C ALA A 239 -24.65 -1.88 10.07
N PHE A 240 -24.77 -3.16 10.39
CA PHE A 240 -23.78 -3.87 11.21
C PHE A 240 -22.91 -4.75 10.30
N PRO A 241 -21.64 -4.98 10.68
CA PRO A 241 -20.74 -5.81 9.90
C PRO A 241 -21.24 -7.25 9.85
N LEU A 242 -21.37 -7.81 8.65
CA LEU A 242 -21.74 -9.22 8.45
C LEU A 242 -20.55 -10.18 8.60
N THR A 243 -19.35 -9.65 8.49
CA THR A 243 -18.09 -10.40 8.63
C THR A 243 -17.40 -10.02 9.93
N GLN A 244 -16.73 -10.99 10.57
CA GLN A 244 -16.00 -10.76 11.82
C GLN A 244 -14.56 -10.26 11.59
N PHE A 245 -14.08 -10.31 10.34
CA PHE A 245 -12.75 -9.86 9.95
C PHE A 245 -12.85 -8.88 8.77
N PRO A 246 -11.93 -7.91 8.68
CA PRO A 246 -11.93 -6.97 7.58
C PRO A 246 -11.59 -7.65 6.24
N PRO A 247 -12.13 -7.12 5.12
CA PRO A 247 -13.04 -5.99 5.05
C PRO A 247 -14.43 -6.33 5.61
N PHE A 248 -14.95 -5.44 6.45
CA PHE A 248 -16.26 -5.53 7.08
C PHE A 248 -17.35 -5.17 6.08
N SER A 249 -18.30 -6.07 5.85
CA SER A 249 -19.40 -5.82 4.90
C SER A 249 -20.61 -5.20 5.59
N TYR A 250 -21.02 -4.03 5.11
CA TYR A 250 -22.19 -3.28 5.56
C TYR A 250 -23.22 -3.21 4.43
N ASN A 251 -24.44 -3.67 4.68
CA ASN A 251 -25.50 -3.70 3.67
C ASN A 251 -26.59 -2.70 4.00
N PHE A 252 -26.91 -1.86 3.03
CA PHE A 252 -28.02 -0.93 3.06
C PHE A 252 -29.06 -1.32 2.02
N GLN A 253 -30.31 -1.01 2.33
CA GLN A 253 -31.43 -1.26 1.44
C GLN A 253 -32.23 0.03 1.30
N TRP A 254 -32.44 0.45 0.06
CA TRP A 254 -33.34 1.55 -0.25
C TRP A 254 -34.44 1.10 -1.19
N ALA A 255 -35.68 1.14 -0.72
CA ALA A 255 -36.85 0.94 -1.55
C ALA A 255 -37.28 2.27 -2.17
N TYR A 256 -37.14 2.41 -3.49
CA TYR A 256 -37.49 3.66 -4.18
C TYR A 256 -38.99 3.69 -4.52
N PRO A 257 -39.68 4.82 -4.28
CA PRO A 257 -41.09 4.92 -4.63
C PRO A 257 -41.28 5.02 -6.15
N SER A 258 -42.44 4.60 -6.66
CA SER A 258 -42.77 4.66 -8.09
C SER A 258 -42.85 6.09 -8.65
N ASN A 259 -43.00 7.09 -7.77
CA ASN A 259 -42.97 8.52 -8.10
C ASN A 259 -41.60 9.18 -7.91
N ALA A 260 -40.53 8.40 -7.68
CA ALA A 260 -39.18 8.93 -7.58
C ALA A 260 -38.78 9.66 -8.88
N THR A 261 -38.02 10.75 -8.73
CA THR A 261 -37.53 11.56 -9.84
C THR A 261 -36.60 10.75 -10.74
N GLU A 262 -36.87 10.74 -12.04
CA GLU A 262 -35.98 10.09 -13.02
C GLU A 262 -34.61 10.78 -13.06
N GLY A 263 -33.53 9.99 -13.06
CA GLY A 263 -32.18 10.52 -13.15
C GLY A 263 -31.15 9.76 -12.31
N VAL A 264 -29.98 10.37 -12.15
CA VAL A 264 -28.83 9.80 -11.43
C VAL A 264 -28.88 10.16 -9.95
N TYR A 265 -28.77 9.14 -9.11
CA TYR A 265 -28.70 9.21 -7.66
C TYR A 265 -27.27 8.95 -7.21
N GLN A 266 -26.70 9.88 -6.45
CA GLN A 266 -25.36 9.78 -5.90
C GLN A 266 -25.38 9.21 -4.49
N ILE A 267 -24.36 8.43 -4.16
CA ILE A 267 -24.19 7.82 -2.84
C ILE A 267 -22.99 8.47 -2.14
N SER A 268 -23.16 8.84 -0.88
CA SER A 268 -22.07 9.08 0.06
C SER A 268 -22.21 8.19 1.29
N ILE A 269 -21.08 7.75 1.82
CA ILE A 269 -21.03 6.92 3.03
C ILE A 269 -20.10 7.57 4.04
N ASP A 270 -20.62 7.84 5.22
CA ASP A 270 -19.88 8.42 6.33
C ASP A 270 -19.61 7.35 7.38
N LEU A 271 -18.34 7.16 7.73
CA LEU A 271 -17.92 6.28 8.81
C LEU A 271 -17.81 7.07 10.11
N ILE A 272 -18.59 6.68 11.12
CA ILE A 272 -18.55 7.28 12.45
C ILE A 272 -17.90 6.28 13.40
N ASP A 273 -16.83 6.72 14.06
CA ASP A 273 -16.12 5.88 15.02
C ASP A 273 -16.82 5.76 16.38
N SER A 274 -16.31 4.89 17.25
CA SER A 274 -16.78 4.61 18.61
C SER A 274 -16.83 5.84 19.52
N GLN A 275 -16.17 6.93 19.14
CA GLN A 275 -16.12 8.20 19.86
C GLN A 275 -17.03 9.27 19.24
N GLY A 276 -17.85 8.89 18.25
CA GLY A 276 -18.78 9.78 17.56
C GLY A 276 -18.12 10.71 16.54
N ARG A 277 -16.87 10.46 16.14
CA ARG A 277 -16.13 11.30 15.19
C ARG A 277 -16.28 10.76 13.77
N LEU A 278 -16.29 11.66 12.80
CA LEU A 278 -16.26 11.29 11.39
C LEU A 278 -14.86 10.77 11.03
N ALA A 279 -14.74 9.46 10.85
CA ALA A 279 -13.48 8.79 10.56
C ALA A 279 -13.05 8.99 9.11
N SER A 280 -13.99 8.81 8.18
CA SER A 280 -13.82 9.13 6.77
C SER A 280 -15.18 9.24 6.07
N THR A 281 -15.19 9.99 4.98
CA THR A 281 -16.34 10.09 4.08
C THR A 281 -15.94 9.54 2.71
N PHE A 282 -16.72 8.59 2.23
CA PHE A 282 -16.69 8.15 0.85
C PHE A 282 -17.69 9.00 0.05
N GLY A 283 -17.18 9.93 -0.76
CA GLY A 283 -18.01 10.87 -1.52
C GLY A 283 -17.76 10.79 -3.03
N GLY A 284 -18.85 10.87 -3.81
CA GLY A 284 -18.82 11.34 -5.20
C GLY A 284 -18.44 10.34 -6.29
N SER A 285 -18.20 9.08 -5.95
CA SER A 285 -17.74 8.09 -6.91
C SER A 285 -18.86 7.08 -7.27
N SER A 286 -19.60 6.52 -6.33
CA SER A 286 -20.68 5.57 -6.66
C SER A 286 -22.03 6.26 -6.93
N SER A 287 -22.66 5.97 -8.08
CA SER A 287 -24.01 6.42 -8.41
C SER A 287 -24.81 5.34 -9.14
N PHE A 288 -26.14 5.45 -9.12
CA PHE A 288 -27.08 4.58 -9.84
C PHE A 288 -28.24 5.40 -10.42
N GLY A 289 -28.98 4.82 -11.37
CA GLY A 289 -29.97 5.54 -12.16
C GLY A 289 -31.36 4.95 -11.98
N LEU A 290 -32.38 5.81 -11.94
CA LEU A 290 -33.80 5.44 -11.90
C LEU A 290 -34.52 5.96 -13.14
N PHE A 291 -35.20 5.08 -13.89
CA PHE A 291 -35.86 5.40 -15.16
C PHE A 291 -37.15 4.62 -15.35
N LYS A 292 -38.15 5.18 -16.04
CA LYS A 292 -39.32 4.40 -16.49
C LYS A 292 -38.96 3.70 -17.81
N GLY A 293 -39.20 2.38 -17.89
CA GLY A 293 -39.00 1.50 -19.06
C GLY A 293 -38.55 2.13 -20.40
N GLY A 294 -37.42 1.66 -20.92
CA GLY A 294 -36.79 2.13 -22.16
C GLY A 294 -35.26 2.07 -22.09
N THR A 295 -34.55 2.28 -23.21
CA THR A 295 -33.09 2.52 -23.16
C THR A 295 -32.85 3.89 -22.51
N PRO A 296 -32.11 3.98 -21.39
CA PRO A 296 -31.89 5.25 -20.72
C PRO A 296 -31.22 6.25 -21.67
N PRO A 297 -31.61 7.54 -21.66
CA PRO A 297 -30.98 8.53 -22.52
C PRO A 297 -29.49 8.67 -22.15
N PHE A 298 -28.60 8.78 -23.13
CA PHE A 298 -27.13 8.75 -22.95
C PHE A 298 -26.57 9.71 -21.88
N ASN A 299 -27.27 10.79 -21.56
CA ASN A 299 -26.89 11.77 -20.53
C ASN A 299 -27.19 11.32 -19.08
N PHE A 300 -27.82 10.16 -18.89
CA PHE A 300 -28.29 9.70 -17.58
C PHE A 300 -27.70 8.35 -17.17
N ILE A 301 -26.68 7.83 -17.87
CA ILE A 301 -25.97 6.65 -17.39
C ILE A 301 -25.27 7.05 -16.08
N PRO A 302 -25.68 6.51 -14.92
CA PRO A 302 -25.02 6.80 -13.66
C PRO A 302 -23.56 6.37 -13.77
N PHE A 303 -22.68 7.29 -13.42
CA PHE A 303 -21.27 6.98 -13.25
C PHE A 303 -21.18 6.07 -12.03
N VAL A 304 -21.18 4.75 -12.25
CA VAL A 304 -20.48 3.88 -11.32
C VAL A 304 -19.02 4.32 -11.41
N ALA A 305 -18.53 5.12 -10.47
CA ALA A 305 -17.10 5.27 -10.36
C ALA A 305 -16.55 3.92 -9.89
N ILE A 306 -16.17 3.15 -10.88
CA ILE A 306 -14.80 2.74 -10.89
C ILE A 306 -14.03 4.03 -11.19
N GLY A 307 -13.27 4.53 -10.21
CA GLY A 307 -12.59 5.82 -10.30
C GLY A 307 -11.89 6.03 -11.65
N GLY A 308 -12.19 7.17 -12.28
CA GLY A 308 -11.42 7.77 -13.36
C GLY A 308 -11.99 7.65 -14.78
N ALA A 309 -12.89 8.57 -15.16
CA ALA A 309 -12.70 9.55 -16.27
C ALA A 309 -14.04 10.16 -16.73
N ALA A 310 -14.10 11.50 -16.73
CA ALA A 310 -15.24 12.33 -17.08
C ALA A 310 -15.26 12.73 -18.58
N VAL A 311 -16.43 12.50 -19.20
CA VAL A 311 -17.28 13.31 -20.11
C VAL A 311 -16.70 14.15 -21.29
N VAL A 312 -17.44 14.00 -22.41
CA VAL A 312 -17.87 14.96 -23.46
C VAL A 312 -17.20 14.81 -24.83
N GLY A 313 -18.00 14.37 -25.82
CA GLY A 313 -17.77 14.68 -27.23
C GLY A 313 -18.36 13.70 -28.25
N GLY A 314 -19.63 13.90 -28.64
CA GLY A 314 -20.06 13.69 -30.02
C GLY A 314 -20.35 12.25 -30.46
N ALA A 315 -21.49 11.71 -30.02
CA ALA A 315 -22.17 10.63 -30.74
C ALA A 315 -22.81 11.19 -32.02
N LEU A 316 -22.04 11.23 -33.11
CA LEU A 316 -22.52 11.25 -34.49
C LEU A 316 -21.65 10.32 -35.33
N TYR A 317 -21.68 9.03 -34.99
CA TYR A 317 -21.44 7.97 -35.96
C TYR A 317 -22.13 6.68 -35.51
N LEU A 318 -23.35 6.49 -36.02
CA LEU A 318 -23.99 5.18 -36.10
C LEU A 318 -23.01 4.18 -36.71
N GLY A 319 -22.82 3.04 -36.05
CA GLY A 319 -22.03 1.95 -36.62
C GLY A 319 -21.57 0.96 -35.57
N THR A 320 -22.40 -0.04 -35.28
CA THR A 320 -21.97 -1.43 -35.08
C THR A 320 -20.48 -1.61 -34.71
N LYS A 321 -20.10 -1.48 -33.43
CA LYS A 321 -18.77 -1.91 -32.98
C LYS A 321 -18.84 -2.86 -31.80
N ARG A 322 -18.89 -4.15 -32.17
CA ARG A 322 -18.26 -5.31 -31.55
C ARG A 322 -17.46 -4.99 -30.28
N ARG A 323 -17.71 -5.79 -29.22
CA ARG A 323 -16.75 -6.08 -28.14
C ARG A 323 -15.34 -5.73 -28.60
N SER A 324 -14.75 -4.65 -28.07
CA SER A 324 -13.34 -4.38 -28.34
C SER A 324 -12.57 -5.52 -27.69
N LYS A 325 -12.26 -6.54 -28.49
CA LYS A 325 -11.30 -7.59 -28.14
C LYS A 325 -10.07 -6.86 -27.61
N ARG A 326 -9.72 -7.09 -26.35
CA ARG A 326 -8.40 -6.73 -25.84
C ARG A 326 -7.44 -7.64 -26.59
N TYR A 327 -6.49 -7.06 -27.31
CA TYR A 327 -5.52 -7.86 -28.04
C TYR A 327 -4.32 -8.06 -27.13
N LEU A 328 -3.83 -9.30 -27.13
CA LEU A 328 -2.55 -9.66 -26.58
C LEU A 328 -1.49 -9.05 -27.51
N THR A 329 -0.86 -7.98 -27.06
CA THR A 329 0.24 -7.35 -27.79
C THR A 329 1.57 -7.93 -27.28
N PRO A 330 2.47 -8.36 -28.19
CA PRO A 330 3.79 -8.86 -27.82
C PRO A 330 4.58 -7.85 -27.00
N PHE A 331 5.69 -8.32 -26.41
CA PHE A 331 6.56 -7.50 -25.58
C PHE A 331 7.08 -6.22 -26.27
N GLU A 332 7.14 -6.18 -27.60
CA GLU A 332 7.47 -4.98 -28.39
C GLU A 332 6.64 -3.74 -28.01
N HIS A 333 5.41 -3.93 -27.50
CA HIS A 333 4.59 -2.82 -27.01
C HIS A 333 5.24 -2.05 -25.85
N PHE A 334 6.16 -2.67 -25.10
CA PHE A 334 6.95 -1.99 -24.08
C PHE A 334 7.68 -0.76 -24.64
N ASN A 335 8.20 -0.84 -25.87
CA ASN A 335 8.85 0.30 -26.52
C ASN A 335 7.87 1.45 -26.79
N SER A 336 6.59 1.16 -27.03
CA SER A 336 5.55 2.19 -27.12
C SER A 336 5.33 2.87 -25.76
N LEU A 337 5.35 2.09 -24.67
CA LEU A 337 5.21 2.62 -23.31
C LEU A 337 6.35 3.57 -22.94
N THR A 338 7.57 3.28 -23.38
CA THR A 338 8.76 4.11 -23.13
C THR A 338 8.95 5.25 -24.15
N GLY A 339 8.03 5.42 -25.11
CA GLY A 339 8.15 6.45 -26.16
C GLY A 339 9.30 6.20 -27.14
N GLY A 340 9.63 4.93 -27.35
CA GLY A 340 10.76 4.45 -28.16
C GLY A 340 11.69 3.54 -27.36
N GLU A 341 12.66 2.95 -28.05
CA GLU A 341 13.59 2.00 -27.45
C GLU A 341 14.56 2.65 -26.45
N LEU A 342 14.91 1.91 -25.39
CA LEU A 342 15.97 2.29 -24.47
C LEU A 342 17.34 1.95 -25.09
N SER A 343 17.94 2.94 -25.75
CA SER A 343 19.24 2.81 -26.43
C SER A 343 20.45 3.00 -25.51
N GLY A 344 20.27 3.55 -24.30
CA GLY A 344 21.34 3.77 -23.34
C GLY A 344 20.84 4.35 -22.02
N GLY A 345 21.73 4.41 -21.02
CA GLY A 345 21.44 4.99 -19.70
C GLY A 345 21.09 3.95 -18.63
N THR A 346 20.58 4.42 -17.50
CA THR A 346 20.26 3.57 -16.34
C THR A 346 18.75 3.41 -16.17
N MET A 347 18.30 2.17 -16.00
CA MET A 347 16.92 1.82 -15.69
C MET A 347 16.87 1.11 -14.35
N THR A 348 15.97 1.53 -13.47
CA THR A 348 15.62 0.79 -12.26
C THR A 348 14.25 0.15 -12.44
N VAL A 349 14.13 -1.11 -12.03
CA VAL A 349 12.86 -1.85 -12.03
C VAL A 349 12.51 -2.17 -10.61
N GLU A 350 11.37 -1.65 -10.14
CA GLU A 350 10.91 -1.80 -8.77
C GLU A 350 9.50 -2.39 -8.71
N GLY A 351 9.14 -2.95 -7.56
CA GLY A 351 7.84 -3.59 -7.39
C GLY A 351 7.80 -4.68 -6.34
N ASN A 352 6.59 -5.09 -5.97
CA ASN A 352 6.38 -6.16 -5.00
C ASN A 352 6.80 -7.54 -5.53
N THR A 353 6.91 -8.53 -4.63
CA THR A 353 7.35 -9.88 -4.97
C THR A 353 6.39 -10.57 -5.95
N GLY A 354 6.95 -11.19 -6.99
CA GLY A 354 6.19 -11.87 -8.04
C GLY A 354 5.41 -10.96 -8.99
N SER A 355 5.71 -9.66 -9.01
CA SER A 355 5.27 -8.72 -10.05
C SER A 355 5.87 -9.02 -11.42
N GLY A 356 6.97 -9.78 -11.51
CA GLY A 356 7.61 -10.15 -12.77
C GLY A 356 8.86 -9.34 -13.13
N LYS A 357 9.52 -8.72 -12.14
CA LYS A 357 10.74 -7.89 -12.36
C LYS A 357 11.88 -8.66 -13.04
N THR A 358 12.19 -9.86 -12.56
CA THR A 358 13.17 -10.77 -13.17
C THR A 358 12.82 -11.06 -14.62
N LEU A 359 11.58 -11.46 -14.89
CA LEU A 359 11.13 -11.74 -16.25
C LEU A 359 11.20 -10.51 -17.17
N LEU A 360 10.90 -9.31 -16.65
CA LEU A 360 11.06 -8.07 -17.42
C LEU A 360 12.53 -7.85 -17.80
N SER A 361 13.45 -8.07 -16.86
CA SER A 361 14.90 -7.98 -17.09
C SER A 361 15.34 -8.98 -18.17
N GLU A 362 14.94 -10.24 -18.03
CA GLU A 362 15.22 -11.32 -18.98
C GLU A 362 14.67 -11.02 -20.39
N GLN A 363 13.46 -10.45 -20.50
CA GLN A 363 12.88 -10.08 -21.78
C GLN A 363 13.57 -8.88 -22.44
N LEU A 364 13.89 -7.85 -21.66
CA LEU A 364 14.67 -6.72 -22.16
C LEU A 364 16.04 -7.17 -22.66
N MET A 365 16.69 -8.08 -21.93
CA MET A 365 17.96 -8.66 -22.34
C MET A 365 17.82 -9.48 -23.63
N TYR A 366 16.80 -10.33 -23.71
CA TYR A 366 16.57 -11.13 -24.91
C TYR A 366 16.31 -10.27 -26.15
N GLU A 367 15.56 -9.17 -26.02
CA GLU A 367 15.34 -8.20 -27.11
C GLU A 367 16.64 -7.50 -27.54
N ASP A 368 17.54 -7.21 -26.60
CA ASP A 368 18.86 -6.68 -26.94
C ASP A 368 19.73 -7.69 -27.68
N LEU A 369 19.74 -8.94 -27.21
CA LEU A 369 20.46 -10.04 -27.86
C LEU A 369 19.96 -10.28 -29.29
N ARG A 370 18.64 -10.26 -29.51
CA ARG A 370 18.03 -10.35 -30.85
C ARG A 370 18.48 -9.24 -31.79
N LYS A 371 18.84 -8.07 -31.24
CA LYS A 371 19.37 -6.93 -31.99
C LYS A 371 20.90 -6.96 -32.12
N GLY A 372 21.54 -8.04 -31.69
CA GLY A 372 22.99 -8.20 -31.71
C GLY A 372 23.73 -7.35 -30.67
N ARG A 373 23.04 -6.81 -29.67
CA ARG A 373 23.69 -6.08 -28.58
C ARG A 373 24.24 -7.05 -27.54
N PRO A 374 25.54 -7.00 -27.22
CA PRO A 374 26.11 -7.84 -26.19
C PRO A 374 25.49 -7.54 -24.82
N CYS A 375 25.21 -8.59 -24.06
CA CYS A 375 24.54 -8.50 -22.77
C CYS A 375 25.34 -9.21 -21.67
N ILE A 376 25.29 -8.63 -20.48
CA ILE A 376 25.81 -9.24 -19.26
C ILE A 376 24.64 -9.41 -18.31
N PHE A 377 24.46 -10.62 -17.79
CA PHE A 377 23.50 -10.91 -16.74
C PHE A 377 24.23 -11.24 -15.44
N VAL A 378 24.07 -10.39 -14.43
CA VAL A 378 24.64 -10.60 -13.09
C VAL A 378 23.58 -11.28 -12.23
N ALA A 379 23.81 -12.54 -11.92
CA ALA A 379 22.92 -13.37 -11.13
C ALA A 379 23.30 -13.28 -9.65
N THR A 380 22.48 -12.62 -8.85
CA THR A 380 22.66 -12.55 -7.38
C THR A 380 21.54 -13.24 -6.61
N GLY A 381 20.40 -13.55 -7.26
CA GLY A 381 19.22 -14.11 -6.62
C GLY A 381 18.95 -15.60 -6.87
N ASP A 382 19.52 -16.18 -7.93
CA ASP A 382 19.33 -17.58 -8.31
C ASP A 382 20.53 -18.08 -9.12
N PHE A 383 20.66 -19.41 -9.26
CA PHE A 383 21.72 -20.03 -10.04
C PHE A 383 21.56 -19.71 -11.53
N PRO A 384 22.66 -19.42 -12.26
CA PRO A 384 22.62 -19.23 -13.71
C PRO A 384 21.97 -20.39 -14.48
N THR A 385 22.09 -21.63 -14.00
CA THR A 385 21.42 -22.79 -14.59
C THR A 385 19.89 -22.72 -14.49
N ASN A 386 19.37 -22.23 -13.36
CA ASN A 386 17.95 -22.06 -13.14
C ASN A 386 17.41 -20.90 -13.99
N ILE A 387 18.15 -19.79 -14.06
CA ILE A 387 17.81 -18.64 -14.90
C ILE A 387 17.69 -19.08 -16.37
N ARG A 388 18.67 -19.82 -16.89
CA ARG A 388 18.59 -20.37 -18.27
C ARG A 388 17.37 -21.26 -18.49
N SER A 389 17.09 -22.16 -17.54
CA SER A 389 15.94 -23.06 -17.62
C SER A 389 14.60 -22.29 -17.62
N ASN A 390 14.48 -21.28 -16.77
CA ASN A 390 13.31 -20.42 -16.66
C ASN A 390 13.13 -19.56 -17.92
N MET A 391 14.20 -18.96 -18.43
CA MET A 391 14.17 -18.22 -19.68
C MET A 391 13.71 -19.12 -20.84
N LYS A 392 14.24 -20.34 -20.93
CA LYS A 392 13.87 -21.29 -21.97
C LYS A 392 12.39 -21.71 -21.88
N SER A 393 11.85 -21.95 -20.68
CA SER A 393 10.43 -22.27 -20.50
C SER A 393 9.51 -21.09 -20.86
N MET A 394 10.01 -19.87 -20.77
CA MET A 394 9.33 -18.64 -21.20
C MET A 394 9.51 -18.33 -22.69
N GLY A 395 10.16 -19.20 -23.48
CA GLY A 395 10.39 -19.02 -24.91
C GLY A 395 11.57 -18.10 -25.25
N LEU A 396 12.42 -17.79 -24.27
CA LEU A 396 13.59 -16.91 -24.39
C LEU A 396 14.87 -17.79 -24.43
N ASP A 397 15.08 -18.54 -25.51
CA ASP A 397 16.26 -19.40 -25.61
C ASP A 397 17.53 -18.58 -25.84
N VAL A 398 18.39 -18.52 -24.82
CA VAL A 398 19.63 -17.74 -24.85
C VAL A 398 20.87 -18.56 -25.26
N THR A 399 20.72 -19.86 -25.48
CA THR A 399 21.85 -20.79 -25.67
C THR A 399 22.78 -20.36 -26.81
N GLY A 400 22.22 -19.95 -27.95
CA GLY A 400 23.02 -19.50 -29.11
C GLY A 400 23.74 -18.17 -28.89
N TYR A 401 23.19 -17.28 -28.06
CA TYR A 401 23.82 -16.00 -27.73
C TYR A 401 25.00 -16.20 -26.76
N GLU A 402 24.91 -17.14 -25.83
CA GLU A 402 26.05 -17.51 -24.98
C GLU A 402 27.18 -18.14 -25.80
N GLN A 403 26.84 -19.09 -26.69
CA GLN A 403 27.82 -19.77 -27.55
C GLN A 403 28.56 -18.81 -28.49
N SER A 404 27.87 -17.78 -29.01
CA SER A 404 28.47 -16.73 -29.83
C SER A 404 29.20 -15.63 -29.04
N GLY A 405 29.17 -15.71 -27.70
CA GLY A 405 29.76 -14.73 -26.80
C GLY A 405 29.05 -13.38 -26.80
N LEU A 406 27.77 -13.34 -27.21
CA LEU A 406 26.90 -12.16 -27.08
C LEU A 406 26.27 -12.06 -25.70
N LEU A 407 26.06 -13.17 -24.99
CA LEU A 407 25.62 -13.18 -23.60
C LEU A 407 26.73 -13.72 -22.69
N SER A 408 26.98 -13.04 -21.57
CA SER A 408 27.83 -13.54 -20.49
C SER A 408 27.12 -13.48 -19.15
N PHE A 409 27.09 -14.60 -18.44
CA PHE A 409 26.63 -14.63 -17.05
C PHE A 409 27.78 -14.31 -16.10
N VAL A 410 27.48 -13.50 -15.08
CA VAL A 410 28.35 -13.28 -13.92
C VAL A 410 27.63 -13.83 -12.70
N ASP A 411 28.17 -14.90 -12.13
CA ASP A 411 27.57 -15.60 -11.01
C ASP A 411 28.08 -15.04 -9.68
N ALA A 412 27.16 -14.46 -8.90
CA ALA A 412 27.41 -14.02 -7.54
C ALA A 412 26.49 -14.74 -6.53
N TYR A 413 25.71 -15.73 -6.98
CA TYR A 413 24.78 -16.48 -6.14
C TYR A 413 25.38 -17.80 -5.65
N SER A 414 26.09 -18.55 -6.51
CA SER A 414 26.61 -19.88 -6.16
C SER A 414 27.51 -19.86 -4.92
N SER A 415 28.39 -18.86 -4.80
CA SER A 415 29.25 -18.69 -3.63
C SER A 415 28.46 -18.44 -2.34
N GLU A 416 27.36 -17.68 -2.43
CA GLU A 416 26.48 -17.42 -1.27
C GLU A 416 25.70 -18.68 -0.88
N ALA A 417 25.35 -19.52 -1.86
CA ALA A 417 24.75 -20.83 -1.64
C ALA A 417 25.76 -21.92 -1.21
N GLY A 418 27.04 -21.59 -1.05
CA GLY A 418 28.09 -22.53 -0.67
C GLY A 418 28.44 -23.56 -1.75
N GLN A 419 28.16 -23.24 -3.02
CA GLN A 419 28.42 -24.12 -4.17
C GLN A 419 29.48 -23.51 -5.09
N GLU A 420 30.26 -24.38 -5.74
CA GLU A 420 31.18 -23.93 -6.78
C GLU A 420 30.41 -23.49 -8.03
N SER A 421 30.72 -22.29 -8.51
CA SER A 421 30.15 -21.79 -9.75
C SER A 421 30.72 -22.53 -10.95
N ARG A 422 29.86 -22.83 -11.92
CA ARG A 422 30.24 -23.38 -13.23
C ARG A 422 30.44 -22.30 -14.29
N GLU A 423 30.20 -21.04 -13.94
CA GLU A 423 30.37 -19.92 -14.86
C GLU A 423 31.83 -19.51 -15.00
N LYS A 424 32.20 -19.04 -16.19
CA LYS A 424 33.54 -18.47 -16.43
C LYS A 424 33.82 -17.24 -15.56
N PHE A 425 32.77 -16.44 -15.30
CA PHE A 425 32.84 -15.25 -14.48
C PHE A 425 31.99 -15.49 -13.23
N PHE A 426 32.67 -15.62 -12.10
CA PHE A 426 32.01 -15.72 -10.80
C PHE A 426 32.77 -14.91 -9.76
N THR A 427 32.08 -14.55 -8.68
CA THR A 427 32.68 -13.89 -7.51
C THR A 427 32.70 -14.83 -6.32
N SER A 428 33.76 -14.78 -5.51
CA SER A 428 33.86 -15.61 -4.30
C SER A 428 33.00 -15.12 -3.14
N SER A 429 32.59 -13.85 -3.18
CA SER A 429 31.73 -13.24 -2.17
C SER A 429 30.90 -12.15 -2.80
N LEU A 430 29.60 -12.17 -2.49
CA LEU A 430 28.65 -11.17 -2.93
C LEU A 430 28.91 -9.79 -2.28
N GLY A 431 29.59 -9.77 -1.12
CA GLY A 431 29.95 -8.53 -0.41
C GLY A 431 31.13 -7.76 -1.03
N ASP A 432 31.91 -8.39 -1.91
CA ASP A 432 33.04 -7.74 -2.59
C ASP A 432 32.59 -7.09 -3.90
N LEU A 433 32.06 -5.87 -3.76
CA LEU A 433 31.61 -5.05 -4.90
C LEU A 433 32.74 -4.73 -5.88
N THR A 434 34.00 -4.73 -5.43
CA THR A 434 35.15 -4.46 -6.29
C THR A 434 35.42 -5.66 -7.19
N ALA A 435 35.50 -6.87 -6.61
CA ALA A 435 35.63 -8.09 -7.38
C ALA A 435 34.47 -8.27 -8.36
N LEU A 436 33.24 -8.00 -7.92
CA LEU A 436 32.06 -8.04 -8.79
C LEU A 436 32.18 -7.06 -9.96
N GLY A 437 32.58 -5.81 -9.69
CA GLY A 437 32.80 -4.79 -10.72
C GLY A 437 33.88 -5.18 -11.73
N ILE A 438 34.97 -5.80 -11.27
CA ILE A 438 36.03 -6.32 -12.14
C ILE A 438 35.50 -7.46 -13.01
N LYS A 439 34.73 -8.41 -12.45
CA LYS A 439 34.16 -9.53 -13.21
C LYS A 439 33.19 -9.06 -14.28
N ILE A 440 32.30 -8.10 -13.95
CA ILE A 440 31.42 -7.44 -14.92
C ILE A 440 32.22 -6.78 -16.04
N THR A 441 33.33 -6.12 -15.72
CA THR A 441 34.15 -5.44 -16.73
C THR A 441 34.90 -6.46 -17.61
N SER A 442 35.40 -7.54 -17.01
CA SER A 442 36.14 -8.60 -17.72
C SER A 442 35.26 -9.51 -18.58
N SER A 443 33.95 -9.54 -18.31
CA SER A 443 32.98 -10.29 -19.13
C SER A 443 32.59 -9.57 -20.42
N LEU A 444 33.03 -8.31 -20.60
CA LEU A 444 32.93 -7.56 -21.85
C LEU A 444 34.23 -7.67 -22.63
N PRO A 445 34.28 -8.39 -23.76
CA PRO A 445 35.40 -8.31 -24.68
C PRO A 445 35.48 -6.88 -25.23
N LEU A 446 36.67 -6.26 -25.22
CA LEU A 446 36.89 -4.88 -25.67
C LEU A 446 36.33 -4.61 -27.09
N ASP A 447 36.42 -5.61 -27.98
CA ASP A 447 35.95 -5.53 -29.37
C ASP A 447 34.42 -5.50 -29.51
N LYS A 448 33.70 -6.00 -28.49
CA LYS A 448 32.24 -6.08 -28.44
C LYS A 448 31.64 -5.17 -27.35
N ALA A 449 32.44 -4.34 -26.69
CA ALA A 449 31.96 -3.55 -25.55
C ALA A 449 31.01 -2.41 -25.96
N LYS A 450 31.09 -1.92 -27.20
CA LYS A 450 30.29 -0.77 -27.64
C LYS A 450 28.80 -1.12 -27.68
N GLY A 451 28.00 -0.37 -26.92
CA GLY A 451 26.54 -0.53 -26.85
C GLY A 451 26.08 -1.74 -26.03
N ALA A 452 26.95 -2.33 -25.20
CA ALA A 452 26.59 -3.48 -24.39
C ALA A 452 25.57 -3.13 -23.29
N SER A 453 24.74 -4.10 -22.92
CA SER A 453 23.72 -3.94 -21.88
C SER A 453 24.03 -4.78 -20.65
N LEU A 454 23.87 -4.19 -19.47
CA LEU A 454 24.02 -4.87 -18.20
C LEU A 454 22.65 -5.06 -17.55
N TYR A 455 22.40 -6.27 -17.05
CA TYR A 455 21.23 -6.62 -16.27
C TYR A 455 21.69 -7.20 -14.93
N LEU A 456 21.31 -6.57 -13.82
CA LEU A 456 21.68 -7.02 -12.47
C LEU A 456 20.43 -7.38 -11.69
N ASP A 457 20.18 -8.69 -11.56
CA ASP A 457 19.04 -9.25 -10.83
C ASP A 457 19.49 -10.02 -9.59
N SER A 458 19.32 -9.49 -8.38
CA SER A 458 18.84 -8.14 -8.00
C SER A 458 19.82 -7.44 -7.06
N LEU A 459 19.54 -6.19 -6.69
CA LEU A 459 20.31 -5.50 -5.65
C LEU A 459 19.93 -5.93 -4.23
N VAL A 460 18.84 -6.70 -4.07
CA VAL A 460 18.31 -7.10 -2.75
C VAL A 460 19.32 -7.95 -1.95
N PRO A 461 19.96 -8.99 -2.53
CA PRO A 461 20.96 -9.77 -1.80
C PRO A 461 22.15 -8.93 -1.31
N LEU A 462 22.58 -7.93 -2.10
CA LEU A 462 23.68 -7.02 -1.74
C LEU A 462 23.37 -6.18 -0.50
N ALA A 463 22.11 -5.76 -0.34
CA ALA A 463 21.66 -4.96 0.80
C ALA A 463 21.84 -5.66 2.15
N SER A 464 21.93 -7.00 2.17
CA SER A 464 22.15 -7.76 3.41
C SER A 464 23.61 -7.85 3.85
N LYS A 465 24.57 -7.58 2.95
CA LYS A 465 26.02 -7.79 3.20
C LYS A 465 26.82 -6.49 3.11
N VAL A 466 26.30 -5.49 2.40
CA VAL A 466 27.03 -4.27 2.06
C VAL A 466 26.25 -3.05 2.52
N LYS A 467 26.97 -2.03 3.00
CA LYS A 467 26.37 -0.75 3.41
C LYS A 467 25.67 -0.06 2.24
N ALA A 468 24.56 0.60 2.57
CA ALA A 468 23.73 1.39 1.66
C ALA A 468 24.55 2.28 0.69
N GLU A 469 25.48 3.06 1.23
CA GLU A 469 26.27 4.03 0.46
C GLU A 469 27.19 3.36 -0.56
N SER A 470 27.70 2.18 -0.22
CA SER A 470 28.58 1.40 -1.09
C SER A 470 27.79 0.78 -2.25
N ILE A 471 26.55 0.34 -2.02
CA ILE A 471 25.66 -0.17 -3.08
C ILE A 471 25.33 0.95 -4.06
N ILE A 472 24.97 2.13 -3.56
CA ILE A 472 24.66 3.29 -4.40
C ILE A 472 25.87 3.68 -5.24
N SER A 473 27.04 3.80 -4.60
CA SER A 473 28.29 4.13 -5.29
C SER A 473 28.64 3.10 -6.37
N PHE A 474 28.41 1.82 -6.09
CA PHE A 474 28.62 0.75 -7.05
C PHE A 474 27.65 0.84 -8.24
N VAL A 475 26.34 1.01 -7.99
CA VAL A 475 25.33 1.17 -9.04
C VAL A 475 25.63 2.38 -9.93
N GLN A 476 26.03 3.50 -9.33
CA GLN A 476 26.43 4.71 -10.04
C GLN A 476 27.70 4.49 -10.88
N SER A 477 28.71 3.85 -10.30
CA SER A 477 29.99 3.56 -10.95
C SER A 477 29.82 2.61 -12.15
N VAL A 478 29.08 1.53 -11.96
CA VAL A 478 28.76 0.57 -13.01
C VAL A 478 27.87 1.20 -14.08
N GLY A 479 26.83 1.92 -13.68
CA GLY A 479 25.93 2.62 -14.61
C GLY A 479 26.66 3.67 -15.45
N ALA A 480 27.58 4.43 -14.87
CA ALA A 480 28.42 5.39 -15.59
C ALA A 480 29.34 4.71 -16.61
N ARG A 481 29.94 3.56 -16.28
CA ARG A 481 30.74 2.78 -17.22
C ARG A 481 29.92 2.27 -18.40
N MET A 482 28.75 1.68 -18.12
CA MET A 482 27.84 1.21 -19.17
C MET A 482 27.38 2.36 -20.08
N ARG A 483 27.12 3.54 -19.50
CA ARG A 483 26.81 4.76 -20.27
C ARG A 483 28.00 5.20 -21.13
N GLY A 484 29.23 5.14 -20.61
CA GLY A 484 30.45 5.55 -21.33
C GLY A 484 30.70 4.75 -22.61
N ILE A 485 30.30 3.47 -22.64
CA ILE A 485 30.38 2.62 -23.84
C ILE A 485 29.14 2.71 -24.74
N GLY A 486 28.21 3.64 -24.46
CA GLY A 486 26.96 3.82 -25.19
C GLY A 486 25.91 2.74 -24.91
N GLY A 487 26.08 2.01 -23.81
CA GLY A 487 25.23 0.93 -23.37
C GLY A 487 24.16 1.34 -22.37
N LYS A 488 23.39 0.36 -21.88
CA LYS A 488 22.42 0.55 -20.79
C LYS A 488 22.69 -0.37 -19.61
N ALA A 489 22.24 0.05 -18.43
CA ALA A 489 22.29 -0.76 -17.21
C ALA A 489 20.90 -0.83 -16.58
N VAL A 490 20.41 -2.05 -16.34
CA VAL A 490 19.12 -2.33 -15.72
C VAL A 490 19.35 -2.95 -14.36
N PHE A 491 18.82 -2.32 -13.31
CA PHE A 491 18.95 -2.76 -11.92
C PHE A 491 17.59 -3.14 -11.35
N ILE A 492 17.47 -4.36 -10.83
CA ILE A 492 16.26 -4.80 -10.15
C ILE A 492 16.33 -4.47 -8.66
N LEU A 493 15.32 -3.73 -8.21
CA LEU A 493 15.07 -3.35 -6.83
C LEU A 493 13.93 -4.19 -6.26
N GLY A 494 13.97 -4.43 -4.95
CA GLY A 494 12.92 -5.15 -4.24
C GLY A 494 12.51 -4.48 -2.94
N PRO A 495 11.35 -4.86 -2.38
CA PRO A 495 10.75 -4.18 -1.22
C PRO A 495 11.56 -4.30 0.06
N SER A 496 12.55 -5.21 0.10
CA SER A 496 13.43 -5.43 1.25
C SER A 496 14.59 -4.44 1.33
N MET A 497 14.77 -3.57 0.35
CA MET A 497 15.78 -2.51 0.42
C MET A 497 15.29 -1.34 1.28
N GLU A 498 16.21 -0.67 1.95
CA GLU A 498 15.90 0.53 2.72
C GLU A 498 15.31 1.63 1.81
N VAL A 499 14.23 2.27 2.27
CA VAL A 499 13.50 3.29 1.50
C VAL A 499 14.40 4.45 1.07
N GLY A 500 15.37 4.85 1.91
CA GLY A 500 16.34 5.90 1.59
C GLY A 500 17.21 5.53 0.39
N VAL A 501 17.72 4.29 0.36
CA VAL A 501 18.54 3.77 -0.74
C VAL A 501 17.74 3.65 -2.03
N GLN A 502 16.52 3.12 -1.94
CA GLN A 502 15.64 2.97 -3.10
C GLN A 502 15.38 4.33 -3.77
N ARG A 503 15.02 5.36 -2.98
CA ARG A 503 14.80 6.72 -3.48
C ARG A 503 16.05 7.33 -4.12
N GLN A 504 17.22 7.17 -3.51
CA GLN A 504 18.47 7.69 -4.08
C GLN A 504 18.84 7.03 -5.42
N LEU A 505 18.56 5.73 -5.56
CA LEU A 505 18.73 5.00 -6.80
C LEU A 505 17.70 5.43 -7.86
N GLU A 506 16.44 5.64 -7.48
CA GLU A 506 15.39 6.20 -8.35
C GLU A 506 15.75 7.62 -8.84
N ASP A 507 16.28 8.46 -7.95
CA ASP A 507 16.69 9.83 -8.27
C ASP A 507 17.81 9.87 -9.31
N THR A 508 18.77 8.95 -9.18
CA THR A 508 19.92 8.85 -10.08
C THR A 508 19.57 8.14 -11.41
N ALA A 509 18.53 7.31 -11.44
CA ALA A 509 18.13 6.58 -12.64
C ALA A 509 17.59 7.51 -13.75
N ASP A 510 17.88 7.15 -15.00
CA ASP A 510 17.30 7.81 -16.17
C ASP A 510 15.86 7.34 -16.42
N CYS A 511 15.58 6.05 -16.18
CA CYS A 511 14.25 5.46 -16.28
C CYS A 511 13.89 4.68 -15.01
N VAL A 512 12.67 4.85 -14.51
CA VAL A 512 12.13 4.07 -13.38
C VAL A 512 10.88 3.35 -13.86
N VAL A 513 10.89 2.02 -13.76
CA VAL A 513 9.77 1.14 -14.11
C VAL A 513 9.19 0.55 -12.84
N GLN A 514 7.91 0.82 -12.60
CA GLN A 514 7.17 0.30 -11.46
C GLN A 514 6.28 -0.87 -11.89
N MET A 515 6.38 -1.97 -11.16
CA MET A 515 5.63 -3.19 -11.41
C MET A 515 4.86 -3.62 -10.16
N GLU A 516 3.61 -4.04 -10.35
CA GLU A 516 2.77 -4.50 -9.25
C GLU A 516 2.06 -5.79 -9.64
N ALA A 517 2.21 -6.82 -8.81
CA ALA A 517 1.27 -7.93 -8.75
C ALA A 517 0.15 -7.56 -7.77
N PHE A 518 -1.09 -7.67 -8.22
CA PHE A 518 -2.26 -7.46 -7.38
C PHE A 518 -3.30 -8.53 -7.71
N GLU A 519 -4.25 -8.71 -6.82
CA GLU A 519 -5.35 -9.64 -7.02
C GLU A 519 -6.63 -8.87 -7.37
N GLU A 520 -7.27 -9.24 -8.48
CA GLU A 520 -8.52 -8.64 -8.93
C GLU A 520 -9.52 -9.77 -9.19
N ARG A 521 -10.60 -9.83 -8.39
CA ARG A 521 -11.65 -10.87 -8.50
C ARG A 521 -11.10 -12.31 -8.40
N GLY A 522 -10.14 -12.55 -7.50
CA GLY A 522 -9.53 -13.87 -7.32
C GLY A 522 -8.53 -14.26 -8.43
N VAL A 523 -8.24 -13.37 -9.37
CA VAL A 523 -7.26 -13.60 -10.43
C VAL A 523 -6.06 -12.70 -10.19
N ARG A 524 -4.88 -13.30 -10.05
CA ARG A 524 -3.62 -12.57 -9.95
C ARG A 524 -3.36 -11.85 -11.27
N ARG A 525 -3.37 -10.52 -11.21
CA ARG A 525 -3.01 -9.64 -12.33
C ARG A 525 -1.70 -8.93 -12.05
N ARG A 526 -1.09 -8.48 -13.13
CA ARG A 526 0.16 -7.72 -13.08
C ARG A 526 0.01 -6.46 -13.90
N ARG A 527 0.54 -5.36 -13.39
CA ARG A 527 0.57 -4.08 -14.09
C ARG A 527 1.96 -3.46 -14.01
N LEU A 528 2.29 -2.68 -15.02
CA LEU A 528 3.55 -1.98 -15.15
C LEU A 528 3.26 -0.53 -15.54
N ARG A 529 4.02 0.41 -15.00
CA ARG A 529 4.06 1.80 -15.47
C ARG A 529 5.49 2.30 -15.55
N ILE A 530 5.73 3.24 -16.45
CA ILE A 530 6.95 4.03 -16.45
C ILE A 530 6.70 5.19 -15.49
N ALA A 531 7.39 5.20 -14.35
CA ALA A 531 7.23 6.23 -13.31
C ALA A 531 8.07 7.47 -13.62
N LYS A 532 9.21 7.28 -14.28
CA LYS A 532 10.14 8.33 -14.68
C LYS A 532 10.85 7.92 -15.96
N PHE A 533 11.02 8.88 -16.87
CA PHE A 533 11.94 8.76 -18.00
C PHE A 533 12.51 10.15 -18.30
N ARG A 534 13.82 10.34 -18.08
CA ARG A 534 14.50 11.61 -18.32
C ARG A 534 14.55 11.94 -19.81
N ALA A 535 14.28 13.19 -20.15
CA ALA A 535 14.41 13.75 -21.51
C ALA A 535 13.56 13.05 -22.60
N ARG A 536 12.51 12.31 -22.23
CA ARG A 536 11.62 11.62 -23.18
C ARG A 536 10.18 11.57 -22.68
N ARG A 537 9.22 11.83 -23.58
CA ARG A 537 7.80 11.56 -23.32
C ARG A 537 7.56 10.05 -23.31
N HIS A 538 6.92 9.56 -22.27
CA HIS A 538 6.56 8.15 -22.11
C HIS A 538 5.05 8.06 -21.85
N GLN A 539 4.49 6.86 -22.01
CA GLN A 539 3.09 6.64 -21.68
C GLN A 539 2.91 6.65 -20.16
N GLU A 540 2.16 7.63 -19.68
CA GLU A 540 1.79 7.72 -18.28
C GLU A 540 0.67 6.72 -17.94
N GLY A 541 0.68 6.22 -16.70
CA GLY A 541 -0.36 5.34 -16.17
C GLY A 541 -0.03 3.84 -16.25
N TRP A 542 -0.92 3.05 -15.65
CA TRP A 542 -0.74 1.60 -15.47
C TRP A 542 -1.18 0.79 -16.69
N ASN A 543 -0.29 -0.08 -17.16
CA ASN A 543 -0.55 -1.02 -18.24
C ASN A 543 -0.58 -2.44 -17.70
N VAL A 544 -1.70 -3.13 -17.91
CA VAL A 544 -1.87 -4.52 -17.45
C VAL A 544 -1.15 -5.46 -18.42
N PHE A 545 -0.48 -6.47 -17.88
CA PHE A 545 0.15 -7.52 -18.66
C PHE A 545 -0.12 -8.90 -18.04
N ALA A 546 0.05 -9.94 -18.86
CA ALA A 546 0.05 -11.33 -18.46
C ALA A 546 1.43 -11.95 -18.70
N ILE A 547 1.71 -13.05 -18.01
CA ILE A 547 2.86 -13.90 -18.25
C ILE A 547 2.30 -15.20 -18.81
N GLU A 548 2.66 -15.53 -20.06
CA GLU A 548 2.26 -16.78 -20.72
C GLU A 548 3.48 -17.66 -20.96
N ASP A 549 3.35 -18.95 -20.65
CA ASP A 549 4.40 -19.94 -20.92
C ASP A 549 4.76 -19.96 -22.41
N GLY A 550 6.06 -20.03 -22.72
CA GLY A 550 6.58 -19.97 -24.08
C GLY A 550 6.50 -18.60 -24.77
N LYS A 551 5.93 -17.55 -24.15
CA LYS A 551 5.84 -16.19 -24.72
C LYS A 551 6.31 -15.08 -23.77
N GLY A 552 6.38 -15.35 -22.47
CA GLY A 552 6.72 -14.40 -21.41
C GLY A 552 5.70 -13.27 -21.26
N ILE A 553 6.15 -12.01 -21.13
CA ILE A 553 5.28 -10.84 -20.89
C ILE A 553 4.51 -10.45 -22.14
N ILE A 554 3.19 -10.34 -21.98
CA ILE A 554 2.25 -9.92 -23.02
C ILE A 554 1.37 -8.80 -22.47
N PHE A 555 1.32 -7.66 -23.17
CA PHE A 555 0.52 -6.51 -22.75
C PHE A 555 -0.92 -6.63 -23.23
N TYR A 556 -1.85 -6.09 -22.45
CA TYR A 556 -3.23 -5.90 -22.88
C TYR A 556 -3.39 -4.49 -23.49
N SER A 557 -3.31 -4.37 -24.80
CA SER A 557 -3.47 -3.08 -25.48
C SER A 557 -4.87 -2.92 -26.09
N LYS A 558 -5.39 -1.68 -26.08
CA LYS A 558 -6.53 -1.26 -26.90
C LYS A 558 -5.95 -0.85 -28.26
N LYS A 559 -6.48 -1.41 -29.37
CA LYS A 559 -5.94 -1.25 -30.75
C LYS A 559 -5.23 0.10 -30.98
N PRO A 560 -4.03 0.12 -31.58
CA PRO A 560 -3.42 1.37 -32.02
C PRO A 560 -4.35 2.04 -33.03
N LYS A 561 -4.51 3.37 -32.94
CA LYS A 561 -5.04 4.14 -34.06
C LYS A 561 -3.90 4.19 -35.09
N THR A 562 -4.06 3.45 -36.18
CA THR A 562 -3.26 3.58 -37.42
C THR A 562 -3.37 4.98 -37.98
#